data_AF-A0A7S0ETY4-F1
#
_entry.id   AF-A0A7S0ETY4-F1
#
_cell.length_a   1.000
_cell.length_b   1.000
_cell.length_c   1.000
_cell.angle_alpha   90.00
_cell.angle_beta   90.00
_cell.angle_gamma   90.00
#
_symmetry.space_group_name_H-M   'P 1'
#
loop_
_entity.id
_entity.type
_entity.pdbx_description
1 polymer ?
#
loop_
_entity_poly.entity_id
_entity_poly.type
_entity_poly.pdbx_seq_one_letter_code
_entity_poly.pdbx_strand_id
1 'polypeptide(L)'
;SKYLSLIGGWALPVVCLQWIFGGHVVWRERSLVLVGVALPTVFLWVADGIAIYLNIWSLSSTFLLGPQLGSLPFEEAIFFLVTNIMVVQGGLLFVRTAERMEHLSLDGRKKEWADKGLIRRILQAG
;
A
#
# COMPACT_ATOMS: atom_id res chain seq x y z
N SER A 1 20.20 -15.98 4.71
CA SER A 1 19.75 -15.69 6.08
C SER A 1 18.33 -16.18 6.31
N LYS A 2 18.04 -16.85 7.43
CA LYS A 2 16.69 -17.34 7.77
C LYS A 2 15.63 -16.23 7.85
N TYR A 3 16.03 -15.01 8.20
CA TYR A 3 15.14 -13.88 8.42
C TYR A 3 14.58 -13.30 7.10
N LEU A 4 15.44 -13.10 6.10
CA LEU A 4 15.03 -12.63 4.77
C LEU A 4 14.06 -13.60 4.06
N SER A 5 14.29 -14.90 4.21
CA SER A 5 13.37 -15.93 3.70
C SER A 5 12.02 -15.90 4.42
N LEU A 6 12.00 -15.54 5.71
CA LEU A 6 10.75 -15.37 6.45
C LEU A 6 9.98 -14.16 5.92
N ILE A 7 10.65 -13.00 5.77
CA ILE A 7 10.05 -11.78 5.21
C ILE A 7 9.44 -12.03 3.84
N GLY A 8 10.21 -12.65 2.94
CA GLY A 8 9.72 -13.01 1.62
C GLY A 8 8.54 -13.99 1.68
N GLY A 9 8.60 -14.99 2.57
CA GLY A 9 7.59 -16.03 2.66
C GLY A 9 6.17 -15.52 2.95
N TRP A 10 6.02 -14.50 3.79
CA TRP A 10 4.71 -13.92 4.11
C TRP A 10 4.39 -12.67 3.28
N ALA A 11 5.38 -11.87 2.88
CA ALA A 11 5.12 -10.65 2.12
C ALA A 11 4.80 -10.92 0.65
N LEU A 12 5.49 -11.88 0.01
CA LEU A 12 5.29 -12.19 -1.41
C LEU A 12 3.84 -12.54 -1.75
N PRO A 13 3.14 -13.42 -1.01
CA PRO A 13 1.73 -13.70 -1.29
C PRO A 13 0.86 -12.45 -1.30
N VAL A 14 1.06 -11.53 -0.34
CA VAL A 14 0.26 -10.31 -0.23
C VAL A 14 0.53 -9.37 -1.41
N VAL A 15 1.81 -9.13 -1.72
CA VAL A 15 2.18 -8.27 -2.86
C VAL A 15 1.69 -8.88 -4.17
N CYS A 16 1.83 -10.19 -4.37
CA CYS A 16 1.30 -10.89 -5.55
C CYS A 16 -0.21 -10.69 -5.69
N LEU A 17 -0.97 -10.85 -4.61
CA LEU A 17 -2.42 -10.59 -4.62
C LEU A 17 -2.73 -9.14 -4.98
N GLN A 18 -2.02 -8.16 -4.40
CA GLN A 18 -2.19 -6.75 -4.74
C GLN A 18 -1.96 -6.48 -6.23
N TRP A 19 -0.95 -7.12 -6.84
CA TRP A 19 -0.68 -6.99 -8.28
C TRP A 19 -1.72 -7.70 -9.15
N ILE A 20 -2.18 -8.89 -8.76
CA ILE A 20 -3.23 -9.63 -9.49
C ILE A 20 -4.52 -8.82 -9.59
N PHE A 21 -5.00 -8.25 -8.47
CA PHE A 21 -6.27 -7.54 -8.44
C PHE A 21 -6.15 -6.06 -8.83
N GLY A 22 -5.02 -5.43 -8.49
CA GLY A 22 -4.87 -3.98 -8.48
C GLY A 22 -3.67 -3.45 -9.27
N GLY A 23 -2.88 -4.31 -9.92
CA GLY A 23 -1.63 -3.92 -10.56
C GLY A 23 -1.77 -2.77 -11.57
N HIS A 24 -2.89 -2.73 -12.30
CA HIS A 24 -3.18 -1.63 -13.24
C HIS A 24 -3.34 -0.27 -12.54
N VAL A 25 -3.97 -0.22 -11.35
CA VAL A 25 -4.10 0.99 -10.54
C VAL A 25 -2.76 1.38 -9.97
N VAL A 26 -2.02 0.43 -9.40
CA VAL A 26 -0.68 0.63 -8.84
C VAL A 26 0.26 1.21 -9.91
N TRP A 27 0.22 0.66 -11.13
CA TRP A 27 1.05 1.14 -12.24
C TRP A 27 0.67 2.54 -12.71
N ARG A 28 -0.63 2.84 -12.80
CA ARG A 28 -1.12 4.17 -13.18
C ARG A 28 -0.68 5.23 -12.17
N GLU A 29 -0.71 4.89 -10.89
CA GLU A 29 -0.40 5.79 -9.78
C GLU A 29 1.04 5.62 -9.27
N ARG A 30 1.94 5.09 -10.11
CA ARG A 30 3.31 4.74 -9.70
C ARG A 30 4.07 5.88 -9.03
N SER A 31 3.85 7.13 -9.44
CA SER A 31 4.50 8.29 -8.81
C SER A 31 4.05 8.45 -7.35
N LEU A 32 2.76 8.28 -7.09
CA LEU A 32 2.20 8.32 -5.73
C LEU A 32 2.72 7.15 -4.91
N VAL A 33 2.76 5.94 -5.48
CA VAL A 33 3.30 4.75 -4.82
C VAL A 33 4.79 4.93 -4.51
N LEU A 34 5.59 5.43 -5.45
CA LEU A 34 7.02 5.66 -5.25
C LEU A 34 7.28 6.66 -4.14
N VAL A 35 6.61 7.81 -4.14
CA VAL A 35 6.77 8.82 -3.08
C VAL A 35 6.25 8.28 -1.74
N GLY A 36 5.07 7.64 -1.76
CA GLY A 36 4.44 7.07 -0.58
C GLY A 36 5.23 5.95 0.06
N VAL A 37 6.01 5.19 -0.71
CA VAL A 37 6.92 4.16 -0.20
C VAL A 37 8.27 4.77 0.22
N ALA A 38 8.86 5.61 -0.63
CA ALA A 38 10.21 6.10 -0.42
C ALA A 38 10.33 6.99 0.82
N LEU A 39 9.38 7.91 1.03
CA LEU A 39 9.42 8.82 2.19
C LEU A 39 9.41 8.10 3.54
N PRO A 40 8.44 7.23 3.86
CA PRO A 40 8.45 6.51 5.13
C PRO A 40 9.59 5.51 5.22
N THR A 41 10.01 4.90 4.10
CA THR A 41 11.15 3.96 4.11
C THR A 41 12.44 4.66 4.51
N VAL A 42 12.76 5.78 3.86
CA VAL A 42 13.96 6.57 4.19
C VAL A 42 13.87 7.12 5.61
N PHE A 43 12.70 7.60 6.04
CA PHE A 43 12.50 8.08 7.40
C PHE A 43 12.79 6.97 8.43
N LEU A 44 12.24 5.78 8.24
CA LEU A 44 12.45 4.65 9.16
C LEU A 44 13.90 4.18 9.15
N TRP A 45 14.55 4.15 7.98
CA TRP A 45 15.97 3.81 7.90
C TRP A 45 16.84 4.77 8.71
N VAL A 46 16.58 6.07 8.61
CA VAL A 46 17.31 7.10 9.37
C VAL A 46 17.01 7.00 10.86
N ALA A 47 15.73 6.88 11.23
CA ALA A 47 15.32 6.79 12.63
C ALA A 47 15.92 5.56 13.32
N ASP A 48 15.88 4.41 12.67
CA ASP A 48 16.41 3.15 13.19
C ASP A 48 17.95 3.17 13.24
N GLY A 49 18.60 3.69 12.19
CA GLY A 49 20.05 3.91 12.18
C GLY A 49 20.56 4.84 13.29
N ILE A 50 19.77 5.87 13.67
CA ILE A 50 20.05 6.75 14.81
C ILE A 50 19.84 6.01 16.13
N ALA A 51 18.77 5.22 16.27
CA ALA A 51 18.48 4.46 17.49
C ALA A 51 19.60 3.46 17.82
N ILE A 52 20.14 2.80 16.79
CA ILE A 52 21.31 1.90 16.89
C ILE A 52 22.56 2.69 17.28
N TYR A 53 22.83 3.82 16.63
CA TYR A 53 23.98 4.67 16.94
C TYR A 53 23.97 5.15 18.41
N LEU A 54 22.79 5.50 18.92
CA LEU A 54 22.60 5.95 20.30
C LEU A 54 22.57 4.81 21.33
N ASN A 55 22.71 3.55 20.90
CA ASN A 55 22.56 2.35 21.75
C ASN A 55 21.23 2.31 22.53
N ILE A 56 20.22 3.04 22.07
CA ILE A 56 18.86 3.01 22.65
C ILE A 56 18.23 1.66 22.30
N TRP A 57 18.59 1.13 21.14
CA TRP A 57 18.09 -0.13 20.63
C TRP A 57 19.27 -0.99 20.15
N SER A 58 19.37 -2.20 20.70
CA SER A 58 20.42 -3.17 20.39
C SER A 58 19.76 -4.41 19.81
N LEU A 59 19.94 -4.64 18.50
CA LEU A 59 19.70 -5.95 17.93
C LEU A 59 20.81 -6.91 18.35
N SER A 60 20.43 -8.16 18.65
CA SER A 60 21.38 -9.19 19.06
C SER A 60 22.57 -9.23 18.09
N SER A 61 23.77 -9.28 18.66
CA SER A 61 25.09 -9.23 18.00
C SER A 61 25.34 -10.28 16.91
N THR A 62 24.40 -11.18 16.64
CA THR A 62 24.51 -12.24 15.63
C THR A 62 24.30 -11.73 14.18
N PHE A 63 23.70 -10.55 13.99
CA PHE A 63 23.43 -9.98 12.65
C PHE A 63 24.37 -8.84 12.21
N LEU A 64 25.29 -8.41 13.08
CA LEU A 64 26.25 -7.32 12.79
C LEU A 64 27.32 -7.69 11.73
N LEU A 65 27.39 -8.94 11.30
CA LEU A 65 28.38 -9.46 10.33
C LEU A 65 27.91 -9.39 8.86
N GLY A 66 26.70 -8.89 8.57
CA GLY A 66 26.21 -8.71 7.20
C GLY A 66 26.61 -7.36 6.59
N PRO A 67 26.48 -7.17 5.26
CA PRO A 67 26.66 -5.86 4.63
C PRO A 67 25.69 -4.84 5.24
N GLN A 68 26.23 -3.73 5.75
CA GLN A 68 25.47 -2.67 6.42
C GLN A 68 25.21 -1.52 5.44
N LEU A 69 24.00 -0.97 5.46
CA LEU A 69 23.71 0.31 4.80
C LEU A 69 23.95 1.43 5.82
N GLY A 70 25.22 1.79 6.04
CA GLY A 70 25.59 2.68 7.14
C GLY A 70 25.53 1.94 8.49
N SER A 71 24.67 2.38 9.41
CA SER A 71 24.45 1.74 10.72
C SER A 71 23.31 0.71 10.75
N LEU A 72 22.55 0.59 9.66
CA LEU A 72 21.35 -0.26 9.59
C LEU A 72 21.64 -1.64 8.96
N PRO A 73 21.23 -2.75 9.59
CA PRO A 73 21.22 -4.07 8.98
C PRO A 73 20.42 -4.10 7.67
N PHE A 74 20.98 -4.70 6.63
CA PHE A 74 20.34 -4.77 5.31
C PHE A 74 18.96 -5.46 5.32
N GLU A 75 18.78 -6.43 6.21
CA GLU A 75 17.52 -7.18 6.32
C GLU A 75 16.38 -6.33 6.88
N GLU A 76 16.69 -5.41 7.79
CA GLU A 76 15.73 -4.41 8.29
C GLU A 76 15.41 -3.36 7.24
N ALA A 77 16.43 -2.94 6.47
CA ALA A 77 16.21 -2.03 5.36
C ALA A 77 15.17 -2.62 4.37
N ILE A 78 15.31 -3.90 4.05
CA ILE A 78 14.34 -4.65 3.23
C ILE A 78 13.00 -4.79 3.93
N PHE A 79 12.97 -5.10 5.23
CA PHE A 79 11.73 -5.22 5.98
C PHE A 79 10.90 -3.94 5.91
N PHE A 80 11.50 -2.78 6.19
CA PHE A 80 10.83 -1.49 6.10
C PHE A 80 10.37 -1.18 4.67
N LEU A 81 11.19 -1.48 3.67
CA LEU A 81 10.80 -1.28 2.27
C LEU A 81 9.58 -2.13 1.89
N VAL A 82 9.63 -3.44 2.18
CA VAL A 82 8.58 -4.40 1.80
C VAL A 82 7.26 -4.10 2.53
N THR A 83 7.33 -3.79 3.82
CA THR A 83 6.15 -3.42 4.61
C THR A 83 5.52 -2.12 4.11
N ASN A 84 6.33 -1.09 3.81
CA ASN A 84 5.83 0.15 3.22
C ASN A 84 5.19 -0.09 1.85
N ILE A 85 5.78 -0.95 1.00
CA ILE A 85 5.18 -1.36 -0.27
C ILE A 85 3.78 -1.94 -0.03
N MET A 86 3.64 -2.90 0.89
CA MET A 86 2.36 -3.54 1.20
C MET A 86 1.31 -2.54 1.70
N VAL A 87 1.70 -1.66 2.62
CA VAL A 87 0.80 -0.67 3.23
C VAL A 87 0.35 0.37 2.20
N VAL A 88 1.29 0.95 1.44
CA VAL A 88 1.00 2.00 0.46
C VAL A 88 0.16 1.46 -0.69
N GLN A 89 0.52 0.29 -1.25
CA GLN A 89 -0.28 -0.33 -2.30
C GLN A 89 -1.66 -0.73 -1.78
N GLY A 90 -1.74 -1.33 -0.59
CA GLY A 90 -3.01 -1.73 0.02
C GLY A 90 -3.94 -0.54 0.25
N GLY A 91 -3.43 0.54 0.85
CA GLY A 91 -4.18 1.77 1.08
C GLY A 91 -4.64 2.44 -0.22
N LEU A 92 -3.75 2.53 -1.21
CA LEU A 92 -4.11 3.06 -2.53
C LEU A 92 -5.24 2.25 -3.17
N LEU A 93 -5.10 0.93 -3.21
CA LEU A 93 -6.12 0.05 -3.81
C LEU A 93 -7.45 0.14 -3.08
N PHE A 94 -7.42 0.22 -1.75
CA PHE A 94 -8.61 0.39 -0.94
C PHE A 94 -9.35 1.69 -1.29
N VAL A 95 -8.64 2.83 -1.28
CA VAL A 95 -9.22 4.14 -1.58
C VAL A 95 -9.80 4.19 -2.99
N ARG A 96 -9.03 3.76 -4.01
CA ARG A 96 -9.51 3.79 -5.40
C ARG A 96 -10.68 2.84 -5.65
N THR A 97 -10.75 1.73 -4.92
CA THR A 97 -11.88 0.81 -4.99
C THR A 97 -13.12 1.44 -4.34
N ALA A 98 -12.97 2.07 -3.18
CA ALA A 98 -14.06 2.77 -2.49
C ALA A 98 -14.65 3.90 -3.35
N GLU A 99 -13.80 4.76 -3.93
CA GLU A 99 -14.22 5.82 -4.85
C GLU A 99 -15.01 5.26 -6.04
N ARG A 100 -14.52 4.16 -6.63
CA ARG A 100 -15.19 3.52 -7.77
C ARG A 100 -16.57 2.98 -7.39
N MET A 101 -16.71 2.38 -6.21
CA MET A 101 -18.00 1.87 -5.72
C MET A 101 -18.99 3.01 -5.48
N GLU A 102 -18.53 4.13 -4.90
CA GLU A 102 -19.37 5.30 -4.69
C GLU A 102 -19.88 5.88 -6.02
N HIS A 103 -19.00 6.09 -7.00
CA HIS A 103 -19.39 6.60 -8.32
C HIS A 103 -20.43 5.71 -9.02
N LEU A 104 -20.30 4.38 -8.94
CA LEU A 104 -21.27 3.44 -9.50
C LEU A 104 -22.61 3.49 -8.77
N SER A 105 -22.60 3.67 -7.45
CA SER A 105 -23.81 3.85 -6.65
C SER A 105 -24.55 5.13 -7.01
N LEU A 106 -23.82 6.24 -7.19
CA LEU A 106 -24.40 7.53 -7.58
C LEU A 106 -25.01 7.49 -8.99
N ASP A 107 -24.33 6.87 -9.97
CA ASP A 107 -24.87 6.72 -11.33
C ASP A 107 -26.11 5.83 -11.36
N GLY A 108 -26.08 4.70 -10.63
CA GLY A 108 -27.23 3.80 -10.48
C GLY A 108 -28.45 4.51 -9.90
N ARG A 109 -28.25 5.26 -8.81
CA ARG A 109 -29.33 6.09 -8.24
C ARG A 109 -29.85 7.07 -9.27
N LYS A 110 -28.99 7.87 -9.92
CA LYS A 110 -29.41 8.90 -10.88
C LYS A 110 -30.30 8.35 -11.99
N LYS A 111 -29.99 7.17 -12.53
CA LYS A 111 -30.81 6.47 -13.52
C LYS A 111 -32.19 6.09 -12.98
N GLU A 112 -32.26 5.59 -11.76
CA GLU A 112 -33.53 5.25 -11.09
C GLU A 112 -34.44 6.48 -10.90
N TRP A 113 -33.87 7.61 -10.47
CA TRP A 113 -34.64 8.86 -10.34
C TRP A 113 -35.15 9.36 -11.69
N ALA A 114 -34.34 9.27 -12.74
CA ALA A 114 -34.72 9.66 -14.09
C ALA A 114 -35.87 8.80 -14.63
N ASP A 115 -35.80 7.48 -14.46
CA ASP A 115 -36.83 6.54 -14.87
C ASP A 115 -38.16 6.78 -14.13
N LYS A 116 -38.11 6.94 -12.80
CA LYS A 116 -39.28 7.33 -11.99
C LYS A 116 -39.90 8.65 -12.45
N GLY A 117 -39.08 9.63 -12.82
CA GLY A 117 -39.53 10.91 -13.36
C GLY A 117 -40.22 10.77 -14.72
N LEU A 118 -39.69 9.93 -15.60
CA LEU A 118 -40.29 9.63 -16.91
C LEU A 118 -41.65 8.93 -16.76
N ILE A 119 -41.71 7.89 -15.92
CA ILE A 119 -42.95 7.14 -15.66
C ILE A 119 -44.03 8.08 -15.11
N ARG A 120 -43.68 8.95 -14.16
CA ARG A 120 -44.62 9.94 -13.62
C ARG A 120 -45.16 10.87 -14.69
N ARG A 121 -44.32 11.30 -15.65
CA ARG A 121 -44.76 12.16 -16.77
C ARG A 121 -45.71 11.44 -17.72
N ILE A 122 -45.46 10.16 -18.02
CA ILE A 122 -46.34 9.35 -18.88
C ILE A 122 -47.71 9.16 -18.22
N LEU A 123 -47.74 8.84 -16.92
CA LEU A 123 -48.99 8.66 -16.16
C LEU A 123 -49.83 9.94 -16.04
N GLN A 124 -49.22 11.12 -16.17
CA GLN A 124 -49.92 12.41 -16.11
C GLN A 124 -50.38 12.92 -17.49
N ALA A 125 -49.91 12.31 -18.58
CA ALA A 125 -50.16 12.75 -19.95
C ALA A 125 -51.25 11.94 -20.69
N GLY A 126 -51.79 10.89 -20.06
CA GLY A 126 -52.92 10.10 -20.56
C GLY A 126 -54.15 10.25 -19.68
#